data_AF-I6CK56-F1
#
_entry.id   AF-I6CK56-F1
#
_cell.length_a   1.000
_cell.length_b   1.000
_cell.length_c   1.000
_cell.angle_alpha   90.00
_cell.angle_beta   90.00
_cell.angle_gamma   90.00
#
_symmetry.space_group_name_H-M   'P 1'
#
loop_
_entity.id
_entity.type
_entity.pdbx_description
1 polymer ?
#
loop_
_entity_poly.entity_id
_entity_poly.type
_entity_poly.pdbx_seq_one_letter_code
_entity_poly.pdbx_strand_id
1 'polypeptide(L)'
;MLKVEMLSTGDEVLHGQIVDTNAAWLADFFFHQGLPLSRRNTVGDNLDDLVTILRERSQHADVLIVNGGLGPTSDDLSAFAAATAKGEGLVLQKRWNAISTNVDE
;
A
#
# COMPACT_ATOMS: atom_id res chain seq x y z
N MET A 1 -14.69 11.44 -13.85
CA MET A 1 -14.81 11.22 -12.40
C MET A 1 -13.48 10.65 -11.92
N LEU A 2 -12.95 11.13 -10.79
CA LEU A 2 -11.67 10.66 -10.26
C LEU A 2 -11.74 9.15 -9.98
N LYS A 3 -10.77 8.37 -10.47
CA LYS A 3 -10.67 6.93 -10.21
C LYS A 3 -9.75 6.67 -9.03
N VAL A 4 -10.34 6.36 -7.89
CA VAL A 4 -9.61 5.98 -6.67
C VAL A 4 -9.66 4.47 -6.54
N GLU A 5 -8.50 3.84 -6.43
CA GLU A 5 -8.36 2.40 -6.21
C GLU A 5 -7.59 2.13 -4.92
N MET A 6 -7.71 0.89 -4.43
CA MET A 6 -6.97 0.42 -3.27
C MET A 6 -6.21 -0.86 -3.56
N LEU A 7 -5.03 -0.98 -2.95
CA LEU A 7 -4.21 -2.18 -2.89
C LEU A 7 -3.95 -2.53 -1.43
N SER A 8 -4.35 -3.73 -1.01
CA SER A 8 -3.92 -4.32 0.25
C SER A 8 -2.79 -5.32 0.00
N THR A 9 -1.78 -5.33 0.85
CA THR A 9 -0.73 -6.36 0.91
C THR A 9 -0.70 -7.01 2.28
N GLY A 10 -0.30 -8.28 2.31
CA GLY A 10 -0.25 -9.11 3.50
C GLY A 10 -0.73 -10.52 3.16
N ASP A 11 0.13 -11.53 3.33
CA ASP A 11 -0.25 -12.93 3.10
C ASP A 11 -1.45 -13.34 3.97
N GLU A 12 -1.55 -12.87 5.20
CA GLU A 12 -2.65 -13.14 6.10
C GLU A 12 -3.99 -12.56 5.59
N VAL A 13 -3.94 -11.44 4.87
CA VAL A 13 -5.12 -10.84 4.21
C VAL A 13 -5.46 -11.64 2.96
N LEU A 14 -4.46 -11.95 2.12
CA LEU A 14 -4.65 -12.69 0.88
C LEU A 14 -5.27 -14.07 1.12
N HIS A 15 -4.78 -14.79 2.13
CA HIS A 15 -5.26 -16.13 2.48
C HIS A 15 -6.53 -16.11 3.37
N GLY A 16 -7.05 -14.93 3.70
CA GLY A 16 -8.26 -14.77 4.52
C GLY A 16 -8.09 -15.21 5.98
N GLN A 17 -6.86 -15.24 6.49
CA GLN A 17 -6.59 -15.49 7.91
C GLN A 17 -7.06 -14.31 8.78
N ILE A 18 -6.98 -13.10 8.22
CA ILE A 18 -7.61 -11.90 8.80
C ILE A 18 -8.57 -11.27 7.80
N VAL A 19 -9.56 -10.56 8.33
CA VAL A 19 -10.47 -9.75 7.52
C VAL A 19 -9.81 -8.41 7.22
N ASP A 20 -9.81 -8.01 5.95
CA ASP A 20 -9.36 -6.68 5.51
C ASP A 20 -10.33 -5.57 5.93
N THR A 21 -10.33 -5.25 7.22
CA THR A 21 -11.18 -4.23 7.82
C THR A 21 -10.76 -2.82 7.40
N ASN A 22 -9.47 -2.59 7.11
CA ASN A 22 -8.96 -1.32 6.60
C ASN A 22 -9.60 -0.97 5.25
N ALA A 23 -9.66 -1.94 4.33
CA ALA A 23 -10.26 -1.72 3.04
C ALA A 23 -11.79 -1.61 3.09
N ALA A 24 -12.45 -2.29 4.03
CA ALA A 24 -13.88 -2.10 4.29
C ALA A 24 -14.17 -0.68 4.80
N TRP A 25 -13.42 -0.23 5.81
CA TRP A 25 -13.55 1.11 6.39
C TRP A 25 -13.27 2.21 5.36
N LEU A 26 -12.18 2.10 4.61
CA LEU A 26 -11.79 3.11 3.62
C LEU A 26 -12.83 3.22 2.50
N ALA A 27 -13.35 2.08 2.01
CA ALA A 27 -14.37 2.08 0.97
C ALA A 27 -15.66 2.78 1.43
N ASP A 28 -16.11 2.49 2.66
CA ASP A 28 -17.28 3.13 3.26
C ASP A 28 -17.07 4.63 3.47
N PHE A 29 -15.91 5.03 4.00
CA PHE A 29 -15.56 6.42 4.19
C PHE A 29 -15.58 7.18 2.85
N PHE A 30 -14.87 6.68 1.83
CA PHE A 30 -14.79 7.30 0.51
C PHE A 30 -16.15 7.38 -0.20
N PHE A 31 -16.99 6.35 -0.05
CA PHE A 31 -18.35 6.37 -0.58
C PHE A 31 -19.18 7.51 0.01
N HIS A 32 -19.13 7.72 1.34
CA HIS A 32 -19.82 8.81 2.02
C HIS A 32 -19.25 10.20 1.69
N GLN A 33 -17.99 10.29 1.25
CA GLN A 33 -17.39 11.53 0.72
C GLN A 33 -17.73 11.78 -0.76
N GLY A 34 -18.51 10.93 -1.42
CA GLY A 34 -18.84 11.06 -2.84
C GLY A 34 -17.70 10.65 -3.79
N LEU A 35 -16.71 9.90 -3.31
CA LEU A 35 -15.55 9.41 -4.05
C LEU A 35 -15.44 7.87 -3.97
N PRO A 36 -16.44 7.10 -4.44
CA PRO A 36 -16.42 5.65 -4.29
C PRO A 36 -15.17 5.02 -4.91
N LEU A 37 -14.60 4.01 -4.24
CA LEU A 37 -13.48 3.24 -4.80
C LEU A 37 -13.94 2.48 -6.05
N SER A 38 -13.20 2.62 -7.15
CA SER A 38 -13.53 1.95 -8.41
C SER A 38 -13.03 0.51 -8.48
N ARG A 39 -12.00 0.15 -7.71
CA ARG A 39 -11.44 -1.20 -7.63
C ARG A 39 -10.65 -1.39 -6.34
N ARG A 40 -10.59 -2.64 -5.87
CA ARG A 40 -9.75 -3.11 -4.77
C ARG A 40 -8.96 -4.33 -5.25
N ASN A 41 -7.69 -4.41 -4.89
CA ASN A 41 -6.83 -5.56 -5.14
C ASN A 41 -6.19 -5.99 -3.82
N THR A 42 -5.95 -7.28 -3.66
CA THR A 42 -5.18 -7.84 -2.55
C THR A 42 -4.09 -8.71 -3.15
N VAL A 43 -2.85 -8.51 -2.70
CA VAL A 43 -1.68 -9.32 -3.08
C VAL A 43 -0.95 -9.79 -1.81
N GLY A 44 -0.15 -10.83 -1.93
CA GLY A 44 0.70 -11.31 -0.84
C GLY A 44 2.00 -10.51 -0.76
N ASP A 45 2.87 -10.88 0.18
CA ASP A 45 4.14 -10.19 0.42
C ASP A 45 5.24 -10.65 -0.55
N ASN A 46 4.94 -10.51 -1.85
CA ASN A 46 5.84 -10.81 -2.95
C ASN A 46 6.21 -9.53 -3.71
N LEU A 47 7.51 -9.25 -3.81
CA LEU A 47 8.02 -8.03 -4.44
C LEU A 47 7.60 -7.90 -5.92
N ASP A 48 7.70 -8.97 -6.70
CA ASP A 48 7.41 -8.93 -8.14
C ASP A 48 5.93 -8.69 -8.40
N ASP A 49 5.06 -9.32 -7.60
CA ASP A 49 3.61 -9.10 -7.66
C ASP A 49 3.26 -7.66 -7.28
N LEU A 50 3.85 -7.13 -6.19
CA LEU A 50 3.67 -5.75 -5.75
C LEU A 50 4.12 -4.75 -6.83
N VAL A 51 5.30 -4.95 -7.42
CA VAL A 51 5.81 -4.07 -8.49
C VAL A 51 4.91 -4.13 -9.73
N THR A 52 4.46 -5.33 -10.10
CA THR A 52 3.59 -5.54 -11.26
C THR A 52 2.25 -4.82 -11.07
N ILE A 53 1.58 -5.05 -9.94
CA ILE A 53 0.27 -4.44 -9.69
C ILE A 53 0.38 -2.92 -9.55
N LEU A 54 1.45 -2.41 -8.92
CA LEU A 54 1.69 -0.96 -8.82
C LEU A 54 1.85 -0.30 -10.20
N ARG A 55 2.63 -0.92 -11.11
CA ARG A 55 2.80 -0.43 -12.48
C ARG A 55 1.51 -0.52 -13.29
N GLU A 56 0.77 -1.61 -13.17
CA GLU A 56 -0.51 -1.73 -13.88
C GLU A 56 -1.54 -0.72 -13.38
N ARG A 57 -1.66 -0.54 -12.07
CA ARG A 57 -2.64 0.37 -11.48
C ARG A 57 -2.28 1.84 -11.73
N SER A 58 -0.99 2.18 -11.84
CA SER A 58 -0.57 3.53 -12.23
C SER A 58 -1.02 3.95 -13.63
N GLN A 59 -1.40 3.01 -14.51
CA GLN A 59 -1.94 3.31 -15.85
C GLN A 59 -3.47 3.51 -15.86
N HIS A 60 -4.16 3.16 -14.77
CA HIS A 60 -5.62 3.06 -14.75
C HIS A 60 -6.29 3.90 -13.66
N ALA A 61 -5.65 4.05 -12.50
CA ALA A 61 -6.14 4.81 -11.38
C ALA A 61 -5.53 6.21 -11.37
N ASP A 62 -6.34 7.22 -11.06
CA ASP A 62 -5.84 8.57 -10.77
C ASP A 62 -5.17 8.61 -9.38
N VAL A 63 -5.69 7.80 -8.45
CA VAL A 63 -5.18 7.64 -7.08
C VAL A 63 -5.19 6.16 -6.71
N LEU A 64 -4.05 5.63 -6.25
CA LEU A 64 -3.94 4.30 -5.67
C LEU A 64 -3.55 4.42 -4.20
N ILE A 65 -4.40 3.91 -3.30
CA ILE A 65 -4.15 3.87 -1.86
C ILE A 65 -3.61 2.48 -1.52
N VAL A 66 -2.45 2.42 -0.87
CA VAL A 66 -1.79 1.16 -0.49
C VAL A 66 -1.87 0.97 1.02
N ASN A 67 -2.22 -0.24 1.46
CA ASN A 67 -2.34 -0.64 2.86
C ASN A 67 -1.51 -1.91 3.11
N GLY A 68 -0.65 -1.89 4.13
CA GLY A 68 0.23 -3.01 4.51
C GLY A 68 1.67 -2.87 4.00
N GLY A 69 2.57 -3.70 4.52
CA GLY A 69 3.96 -3.84 4.03
C GLY A 69 4.87 -2.63 4.29
N LEU A 70 4.65 -1.87 5.37
CA LEU A 70 5.40 -0.66 5.73
C LEU A 70 6.10 -0.73 7.10
N GLY A 71 6.03 -1.87 7.77
CA GLY A 71 6.73 -2.10 9.03
C GLY A 71 8.24 -2.38 8.85
N PRO A 72 8.91 -2.85 9.91
CA PRO A 72 10.34 -3.09 9.93
C PRO A 72 10.76 -4.52 9.55
N THR A 73 9.84 -5.41 9.18
CA THR A 73 10.16 -6.83 8.92
C THR A 73 10.57 -7.05 7.46
N SER A 74 11.17 -8.22 7.15
CA SER A 74 11.73 -8.49 5.82
C SER A 74 10.69 -8.64 4.71
N ASP A 75 9.45 -8.95 5.09
CA ASP A 75 8.25 -9.03 4.27
C ASP A 75 7.55 -7.67 4.10
N ASP A 76 7.98 -6.61 4.81
CA ASP A 76 7.47 -5.24 4.60
C ASP A 76 8.08 -4.58 3.34
N LEU A 77 7.47 -4.88 2.19
CA LEU A 77 8.04 -4.57 0.87
C LEU A 77 7.41 -3.36 0.17
N SER A 78 6.35 -2.75 0.68
CA SER A 78 5.54 -1.73 -0.05
C SER A 78 6.35 -0.52 -0.49
N ALA A 79 7.19 0.05 0.37
CA ALA A 79 8.00 1.23 0.02
C ALA A 79 9.05 0.90 -1.05
N PHE A 80 9.67 -0.28 -0.96
CA PHE A 80 10.67 -0.73 -1.92
C PHE A 80 10.03 -1.08 -3.27
N ALA A 81 8.87 -1.73 -3.26
CA ALA A 81 8.09 -2.03 -4.44
C ALA A 81 7.63 -0.74 -5.15
N ALA A 82 7.19 0.28 -4.40
CA ALA A 82 6.82 1.58 -4.97
C ALA A 82 7.98 2.29 -5.66
N ALA A 83 9.17 2.31 -5.05
CA ALA A 83 10.37 2.87 -5.66
C ALA A 83 10.74 2.10 -6.95
N THR A 84 10.74 0.76 -6.88
CA THR A 84 11.05 -0.12 -8.01
C THR A 84 10.04 0.01 -9.15
N ALA A 85 8.74 0.14 -8.84
CA ALA A 85 7.68 0.36 -9.82
C ALA A 85 7.88 1.68 -10.56
N LYS A 86 8.27 2.74 -9.84
CA LYS A 86 8.60 4.06 -10.39
C LYS A 86 9.91 4.09 -11.19
N GLY A 87 10.80 3.12 -10.97
CA GLY A 87 12.13 3.08 -11.58
C GLY A 87 13.15 3.97 -10.85
N GLU A 88 12.95 4.18 -9.55
CA GLU A 88 13.84 4.97 -8.69
C GLU A 88 14.39 4.12 -7.54
N GLY A 89 15.49 4.59 -6.93
CA GLY A 89 16.02 3.98 -5.71
C GLY A 89 15.26 4.44 -4.46
N LEU A 90 15.04 3.52 -3.52
CA LEU A 90 14.52 3.87 -2.19
C LEU A 90 15.62 4.57 -1.37
N VAL A 91 15.32 5.75 -0.82
CA VAL A 91 16.28 6.56 -0.07
C VAL A 91 15.82 6.74 1.37
N LEU A 92 16.74 6.50 2.30
CA LEU A 92 16.49 6.72 3.72
C LEU A 92 16.27 8.21 4.00
N GLN A 93 15.11 8.53 4.57
CA GLN A 93 14.80 9.88 5.00
C GLN A 93 15.37 10.17 6.39
N LYS A 94 16.47 10.93 6.44
CA LYS A 94 17.21 11.24 7.68
C LYS A 94 16.35 11.83 8.79
N ARG A 95 15.38 12.69 8.45
CA ARG A 95 14.47 13.31 9.43
C ARG A 95 13.63 12.26 10.16
N TRP A 96 13.07 11.29 9.44
CA TRP A 96 12.24 10.24 10.03
C TRP A 96 13.09 9.24 10.82
N ASN A 97 14.29 8.93 10.32
CA ASN A 97 15.23 8.09 11.04
C ASN A 97 15.65 8.67 12.40
N ALA A 98 15.82 9.99 12.49
CA ALA A 98 16.15 10.66 13.76
C ALA A 98 14.99 10.61 14.78
N ILE A 99 13.75 10.56 14.31
CA ILE A 99 12.57 10.41 15.19
C ILE A 99 12.52 8.98 15.72
N SER A 100 12.78 7.96 14.89
CA SER A 100 12.77 6.55 15.33
C SER A 100 13.92 6.19 16.27
N THR A 101 15.02 6.93 16.27
CA THR A 101 16.15 6.72 17.20
C THR A 101 16.00 7.44 18.54
N ASN A 102 15.00 8.33 18.67
CA ASN A 102 14.74 9.11 19.89
C ASN A 102 13.52 8.60 20.68
N VAL A 103 13.01 7.40 20.38
CA VAL A 103 11.84 6.82 21.07
C VAL A 103 12.24 6.08 22.37
N ASP A 104 13.52 6.13 22.75
CA ASP A 104 14.06 5.55 23.99
C ASP A 104 14.38 6.59 25.09
N GLU A 105 13.86 7.83 24.98
CA GLU A 105 13.78 8.82 26.10
C GLU A 105 12.31 9.16 26.43
#